data_AF-A0A7J6CGG9-F1
#
_entry.id   AF-A0A7J6CGG9-F1
#
_cell.length_a   1.000
_cell.length_b   1.000
_cell.length_c   1.000
_cell.angle_alpha   90.00
_cell.angle_beta   90.00
_cell.angle_gamma   90.00
#
_symmetry.space_group_name_H-M   'P 1'
#
loop_
_entity.id
_entity.type
_entity.pdbx_description
1 polymer ?
#
loop_
_entity_poly.entity_id
_entity_poly.type
_entity_poly.pdbx_seq_one_letter_code
_entity_poly.pdbx_strand_id
1 'polypeptide(L)'
;MRFEQMRQQQSVSHTHTHSQPLVVLLDDNFYYQSMRHQIQQLARKYGVGFCQVFLQCPLHVCLQRNRRRSQPVPDDVLLQMCERLEPPNEIRNPWEQQSLTLDSTDSIADGHVQKLMDLLASALENPLNPVQDESQQKEADRRICASSVLHQADQTCRRLVSQAVASAREGQASPDAQKALAKALIELKTAFLQELKKDVLHRVSVFPEEPVDMEKLLMAVSAAFQRRSHEIVCKHMTDG
;
A
#
# COMPACT_ATOMS: atom_id res chain seq x y z
N MET A 1 13.81 -17.74 9.16
CA MET A 1 13.34 -18.31 10.44
C MET A 1 12.24 -17.41 10.99
N ARG A 2 11.07 -17.96 11.31
CA ARG A 2 9.89 -17.18 11.75
C ARG A 2 10.08 -16.71 13.19
N PHE A 3 9.82 -15.42 13.46
CA PHE A 3 9.84 -14.77 14.78
C PHE A 3 9.14 -15.56 15.90
N GLU A 4 8.13 -16.37 15.55
CA GLU A 4 7.40 -17.22 16.49
C GLU A 4 8.27 -18.31 17.14
N GLN A 5 9.28 -18.83 16.43
CA GLN A 5 10.19 -19.85 16.98
C GLN A 5 11.13 -19.28 18.05
N MET A 6 11.47 -17.98 17.99
CA MET A 6 12.31 -17.34 19.01
C MET A 6 11.58 -17.15 20.34
N ARG A 7 10.24 -17.00 20.34
CA ARG A 7 9.45 -16.86 21.58
C ARG A 7 9.30 -18.18 22.35
N GLN A 8 9.28 -19.33 21.67
CA GLN A 8 9.08 -20.63 22.33
C GLN A 8 10.30 -21.09 23.15
N GLN A 9 11.47 -20.47 22.97
CA GLN A 9 12.66 -20.78 23.78
C GLN A 9 12.76 -19.99 25.09
N GLN A 10 11.80 -19.10 25.41
CA GLN A 10 11.84 -18.25 26.61
C GLN A 10 10.83 -18.65 27.71
N SER A 11 10.23 -19.84 27.68
CA SER A 11 9.27 -20.25 28.72
C SER A 11 9.86 -21.25 29.73
N VAL A 12 10.96 -20.91 30.42
CA VAL A 12 11.30 -21.54 31.71
C VAL A 12 12.08 -20.54 32.60
N SER A 13 11.52 -20.30 33.79
CA SER A 13 12.13 -19.69 34.99
C SER A 13 12.34 -18.18 35.04
N HIS A 14 11.40 -17.49 35.70
CA HIS A 14 11.59 -16.16 36.28
C HIS A 14 12.69 -16.18 37.35
N THR A 15 13.85 -15.63 37.00
CA THR A 15 14.80 -15.00 37.94
C THR A 15 15.32 -13.73 37.26
N HIS A 16 15.36 -12.61 37.97
CA HIS A 16 15.85 -11.33 37.42
C HIS A 16 17.32 -11.44 37.03
N THR A 17 17.60 -11.77 35.78
CA THR A 17 18.88 -11.50 35.12
C THR A 17 18.67 -10.28 34.25
N HIS A 18 19.54 -9.26 34.35
CA HIS A 18 19.65 -8.22 33.32
C HIS A 18 19.86 -8.91 31.97
N SER A 19 18.76 -9.15 31.25
CA SER A 19 18.84 -9.65 29.89
C SER A 19 19.45 -8.51 29.08
N GLN A 20 20.65 -8.73 28.54
CA GLN A 20 21.24 -7.74 27.67
C GLN A 20 20.28 -7.46 26.51
N PRO A 21 20.13 -6.19 26.10
CA PRO A 21 19.20 -5.83 25.04
C PRO A 21 19.58 -6.58 23.75
N LEU A 22 18.63 -7.28 23.16
CA LEU A 22 18.80 -7.92 21.86
C LEU A 22 18.65 -6.86 20.77
N VAL A 23 19.72 -6.61 20.02
CA VAL A 23 19.71 -5.73 18.84
C VAL A 23 19.62 -6.59 17.59
N VAL A 24 18.66 -6.28 16.72
CA VAL A 24 18.53 -6.90 15.39
C VAL A 24 18.99 -5.91 14.35
N LEU A 25 20.12 -6.22 13.69
CA LEU A 25 20.65 -5.44 12.58
C LEU A 25 20.07 -5.96 11.27
N LEU A 26 19.41 -5.09 10.52
CA LEU A 26 18.92 -5.39 9.18
C LEU A 26 19.88 -4.75 8.18
N ASP A 27 20.67 -5.58 7.52
CA ASP A 27 21.61 -5.16 6.48
C ASP A 27 20.95 -5.29 5.10
N ASP A 28 20.34 -4.19 4.64
CA ASP A 28 19.73 -4.07 3.33
C ASP A 28 19.88 -2.61 2.83
N ASN A 29 19.70 -2.39 1.53
CA ASN A 29 19.79 -1.07 0.94
C ASN A 29 18.61 -0.16 1.34
N PHE A 30 17.48 -0.74 1.76
CA PHE A 30 16.25 -0.04 2.17
C PHE A 30 15.89 1.15 1.29
N TYR A 31 15.86 0.83 0.00
CA TYR A 31 15.94 1.79 -1.09
C TYR A 31 14.76 2.77 -1.13
N TYR A 32 13.55 2.25 -0.89
CA TYR A 32 12.33 3.03 -0.84
C TYR A 32 11.91 3.30 0.61
N GLN A 33 11.31 4.46 0.84
CA GLN A 33 10.69 4.83 2.11
C GLN A 33 9.71 3.76 2.61
N SER A 34 8.92 3.18 1.70
CA SER A 34 7.93 2.15 2.02
C SER A 34 8.56 0.90 2.66
N MET A 35 9.78 0.53 2.26
CA MET A 35 10.51 -0.60 2.84
C MET A 35 10.88 -0.30 4.30
N ARG A 36 11.42 0.90 4.58
CA ARG A 36 11.75 1.33 5.95
C ARG A 36 10.50 1.45 6.83
N HIS A 37 9.43 1.99 6.28
CA HIS A 37 8.16 2.14 6.99
C HIS A 37 7.59 0.77 7.41
N GLN A 38 7.68 -0.26 6.57
CA GLN A 38 7.26 -1.61 6.94
C GLN A 38 8.01 -2.15 8.16
N ILE A 39 9.32 -1.90 8.25
CA ILE A 39 10.13 -2.29 9.41
C ILE A 39 9.72 -1.48 10.65
N GLN A 40 9.55 -0.18 10.51
CA GLN A 40 9.11 0.68 11.62
C GLN A 40 7.74 0.24 12.15
N GLN A 41 6.80 -0.08 11.27
CA GLN A 41 5.46 -0.56 11.65
C GLN A 41 5.53 -1.94 12.34
N LEU A 42 6.46 -2.80 11.93
CA LEU A 42 6.74 -4.06 12.62
C LEU A 42 7.28 -3.80 14.02
N ALA A 43 8.23 -2.86 14.17
CA ALA A 43 8.78 -2.47 15.46
C ALA A 43 7.70 -1.93 16.40
N ARG A 44 6.81 -1.05 15.89
CA ARG A 44 5.62 -0.58 16.63
C ARG A 44 4.72 -1.72 17.06
N LYS A 45 4.39 -2.65 16.15
CA LYS A 45 3.50 -3.78 16.44
C LYS A 45 4.00 -4.61 17.63
N TYR A 46 5.31 -4.76 17.78
CA TYR A 46 5.92 -5.53 18.86
C TYR A 46 6.37 -4.69 20.05
N GLY A 47 6.15 -3.37 20.03
CA GLY A 47 6.54 -2.50 21.12
C GLY A 47 8.06 -2.39 21.30
N VAL A 48 8.83 -2.50 20.22
CA VAL A 48 10.31 -2.47 20.28
C VAL A 48 10.87 -1.15 19.75
N GLY A 49 12.09 -0.83 20.20
CA GLY A 49 12.86 0.29 19.69
C GLY A 49 13.14 0.18 18.19
N PHE A 50 13.20 1.32 17.51
CA PHE A 50 13.53 1.42 16.10
C PHE A 50 14.42 2.64 15.87
N CYS A 51 15.49 2.42 15.12
CA CYS A 51 16.31 3.48 14.56
C CYS A 51 16.83 3.02 13.20
N GLN A 52 17.23 3.98 12.37
CA GLN A 52 17.82 3.72 11.07
C GLN A 52 19.12 4.50 10.88
N VAL A 53 20.06 3.88 10.18
CA VAL A 53 21.36 4.47 9.87
C VAL A 53 21.47 4.58 8.36
N PHE A 54 21.64 5.80 7.86
CA PHE A 54 21.83 6.06 6.44
C PHE A 54 23.31 6.31 6.16
N LEU A 55 23.93 5.38 5.43
CA LEU A 55 25.31 5.50 4.99
C LEU A 55 25.36 6.30 3.70
N GLN A 56 25.54 7.61 3.81
CA GLN A 56 25.67 8.48 2.65
C GLN A 56 27.01 8.25 1.99
N CYS A 57 27.02 8.02 0.68
CA CYS A 57 28.23 7.82 -0.10
C CYS A 57 28.05 8.42 -1.50
N PRO A 58 28.99 9.26 -1.98
CA PRO A 58 28.95 9.76 -3.34
C PRO A 58 29.02 8.64 -4.38
N LEU A 59 28.19 8.73 -5.42
CA LEU A 59 28.10 7.71 -6.48
C LEU A 59 29.45 7.33 -7.09
N HIS A 60 30.34 8.30 -7.34
CA HIS A 60 31.65 8.02 -7.91
C HIS A 60 32.51 7.11 -7.01
N VAL A 61 32.39 7.25 -5.69
CA VAL A 61 33.04 6.37 -4.71
C VAL A 61 32.39 4.99 -4.70
N CYS A 62 31.05 4.93 -4.74
CA CYS A 62 30.32 3.66 -4.87
C CYS A 62 30.76 2.86 -6.10
N LEU A 63 30.87 3.51 -7.27
CA LEU A 63 31.34 2.89 -8.51
C LEU A 63 32.78 2.39 -8.38
N GLN A 64 33.67 3.21 -7.80
CA GLN A 64 35.07 2.82 -7.57
C GLN A 64 35.18 1.60 -6.65
N ARG A 65 34.39 1.56 -5.56
CA ARG A 65 34.34 0.43 -4.63
C ARG A 65 33.72 -0.81 -5.27
N ASN A 66 32.66 -0.63 -6.06
CA ASN A 66 31.97 -1.71 -6.77
C ASN A 66 32.92 -2.46 -7.71
N ARG A 67 33.72 -1.74 -8.51
CA ARG A 67 34.72 -2.33 -9.43
C ARG A 67 35.80 -3.17 -8.74
N ARG A 68 36.00 -3.00 -7.43
CA ARG A 68 36.95 -3.77 -6.62
C ARG A 68 36.33 -5.01 -5.97
N ARG A 69 35.02 -5.21 -6.08
CA ARG A 69 34.33 -6.40 -5.53
C ARG A 69 34.69 -7.63 -6.37
N SER A 70 34.68 -8.79 -5.73
CA SER A 70 34.85 -10.09 -6.42
C SER A 70 33.76 -10.32 -7.47
N GLN A 71 32.55 -9.82 -7.21
CA GLN A 71 31.41 -9.83 -8.12
C GLN A 71 30.84 -8.41 -8.19
N PRO A 72 31.31 -7.58 -9.14
CA PRO A 72 30.78 -6.24 -9.33
C PRO A 72 29.37 -6.30 -9.92
N VAL A 73 28.53 -5.37 -9.49
CA VAL A 73 27.23 -5.11 -10.13
C VAL A 73 27.47 -4.21 -11.35
N PRO A 74 26.70 -4.33 -12.46
CA PRO A 74 26.82 -3.41 -13.58
C PRO A 74 26.68 -1.94 -13.18
N ASP A 75 27.50 -1.05 -13.76
CA ASP A 75 27.53 0.38 -13.41
C ASP A 75 26.16 1.06 -13.65
N ASP A 76 25.41 0.65 -14.68
CA ASP A 76 24.07 1.15 -15.00
C ASP A 76 23.05 0.85 -13.90
N VAL A 77 23.17 -0.31 -13.24
CA VAL A 77 22.32 -0.65 -12.09
C VAL A 77 22.61 0.29 -10.92
N LEU A 78 23.88 0.60 -10.63
CA LEU A 78 24.24 1.55 -9.57
C LEU A 78 23.77 2.97 -9.88
N LEU A 79 23.81 3.39 -11.14
CA LEU A 79 23.27 4.68 -11.59
C LEU A 79 21.76 4.76 -11.35
N GLN A 80 21.02 3.75 -11.83
CA GLN A 80 19.57 3.68 -11.60
C GLN A 80 19.23 3.60 -10.11
N MET A 81 20.03 2.88 -9.32
CA MET A 81 19.89 2.87 -7.87
C MET A 81 20.07 4.29 -7.31
N CYS A 82 21.15 5.00 -7.63
CA CYS A 82 21.35 6.35 -7.11
C CYS A 82 20.17 7.31 -7.42
N GLU A 83 19.53 7.17 -8.58
CA GLU A 83 18.44 8.05 -9.01
C GLU A 83 17.14 7.89 -8.22
N ARG A 84 16.76 6.66 -7.85
CA ARG A 84 15.49 6.41 -7.14
C ARG A 84 15.67 6.11 -5.65
N LEU A 85 16.90 6.18 -5.12
CA LEU A 85 17.17 6.01 -3.69
C LEU A 85 16.50 7.15 -2.93
N GLU A 86 15.63 6.81 -1.98
CA GLU A 86 14.92 7.80 -1.18
C GLU A 86 15.60 7.94 0.19
N PRO A 87 16.44 8.97 0.43
CA PRO A 87 17.08 9.15 1.73
C PRO A 87 16.03 9.39 2.83
N PRO A 88 16.36 9.09 4.10
CA PRO A 88 15.52 9.48 5.23
C PRO A 88 15.17 10.97 5.23
N ASN A 89 13.91 11.29 5.53
CA ASN A 89 13.44 12.66 5.60
C ASN A 89 12.48 12.83 6.79
N GLU A 90 13.05 13.18 7.94
CA GLU A 90 12.34 13.36 9.21
C GLU A 90 11.30 14.50 9.19
N ILE A 91 11.48 15.48 8.29
CA ILE A 91 10.55 16.61 8.12
C ILE A 91 9.29 16.14 7.40
N ARG A 92 9.45 15.40 6.30
CA ARG A 92 8.34 14.84 5.53
C ARG A 92 7.68 13.66 6.26
N ASN A 93 8.49 12.89 6.97
CA ASN A 93 8.12 11.64 7.61
C ASN A 93 8.50 11.68 9.09
N PRO A 94 7.62 12.15 9.99
CA PRO A 94 7.93 12.21 11.43
C PRO A 94 8.23 10.84 12.08
N TRP A 95 7.93 9.73 11.42
CA TRP A 95 8.33 8.39 11.91
C TRP A 95 9.79 8.05 11.62
N GLU A 96 10.49 8.82 10.78
CA GLU A 96 11.93 8.69 10.50
C GLU A 96 12.81 9.52 11.46
N GLN A 97 12.24 10.10 12.53
CA GLN A 97 12.99 10.95 13.47
C GLN A 97 14.16 10.24 14.17
N GLN A 98 14.13 8.91 14.26
CA GLN A 98 15.24 8.11 14.79
C GLN A 98 16.22 7.72 13.67
N SER A 99 16.68 8.71 12.88
CA SER A 99 17.63 8.52 11.79
C SER A 99 19.00 9.12 12.10
N LEU A 100 20.05 8.40 11.74
CA LEU A 100 21.43 8.92 11.75
C LEU A 100 22.03 8.81 10.36
N THR A 101 22.40 9.94 9.77
CA THR A 101 23.17 9.98 8.52
C THR A 101 24.66 10.02 8.81
N LEU A 102 25.41 9.07 8.25
CA LEU A 102 26.86 9.01 8.35
C LEU A 102 27.49 9.12 6.97
N ASP A 103 28.49 9.98 6.84
CA ASP A 103 29.33 10.00 5.64
C ASP A 103 30.25 8.78 5.65
N SER A 104 30.11 7.97 4.61
CA SER A 104 30.86 6.73 4.40
C SER A 104 31.88 6.84 3.26
N THR A 105 32.20 8.05 2.80
CA THR A 105 33.20 8.32 1.75
C THR A 105 34.58 7.80 2.15
N ASP A 106 34.98 8.07 3.40
CA ASP A 106 36.26 7.67 3.98
C ASP A 106 36.08 6.57 5.05
N SER A 107 37.15 6.25 5.78
CA SER A 107 37.09 5.33 6.91
C SER A 107 36.15 5.83 8.01
N ILE A 108 35.43 4.91 8.65
CA ILE A 108 34.60 5.21 9.81
C ILE A 108 35.49 5.72 10.95
N ALA A 109 35.29 6.96 11.37
CA ALA A 109 35.97 7.55 12.52
C ALA A 109 35.31 7.12 13.85
N ASP A 110 36.06 7.15 14.96
CA ASP A 110 35.55 6.81 16.30
C ASP A 110 34.29 7.60 16.69
N GLY A 111 34.21 8.87 16.24
CA GLY A 111 33.03 9.71 16.47
C GLY A 111 31.76 9.20 15.77
N HIS A 112 31.86 8.43 14.68
CA HIS A 112 30.70 7.79 14.05
C HIS A 112 30.20 6.61 14.88
N VAL A 113 31.11 5.84 15.48
CA VAL A 113 30.76 4.72 16.36
C VAL A 113 30.03 5.24 17.59
N GLN A 114 30.51 6.32 18.20
CA GLN A 114 29.83 6.92 19.35
C GLN A 114 28.40 7.36 19.01
N LYS A 115 28.21 8.09 17.90
CA LYS A 115 26.86 8.50 17.45
C LYS A 115 25.92 7.32 17.22
N LEU A 116 26.44 6.23 16.67
CA LEU A 116 25.67 5.00 16.50
C LEU A 116 25.26 4.39 17.84
N MET A 117 26.19 4.33 18.81
CA MET A 117 25.89 3.84 20.15
C MET A 117 24.85 4.70 20.86
N ASP A 118 24.93 6.03 20.72
CA ASP A 118 23.96 6.97 21.29
C ASP A 118 22.56 6.77 20.67
N LEU A 119 22.50 6.58 19.34
CA LEU A 119 21.24 6.29 18.64
C LEU A 119 20.63 4.97 19.12
N LEU A 120 21.44 3.91 19.25
CA LEU A 120 20.98 2.61 19.72
C LEU A 120 20.46 2.69 21.17
N ALA A 121 21.17 3.40 22.05
CA ALA A 121 20.73 3.63 23.43
C ALA A 121 19.39 4.38 23.45
N SER A 122 19.26 5.45 22.66
CA SER A 122 18.01 6.21 22.55
C SER A 122 16.85 5.34 22.07
N ALA A 123 17.05 4.50 21.06
CA ALA A 123 16.01 3.59 20.55
C ALA A 123 15.60 2.52 21.58
N LEU A 124 16.55 2.02 22.38
CA LEU A 124 16.28 1.04 23.44
C LEU A 124 15.50 1.66 24.61
N GLU A 125 15.78 2.91 24.96
CA GLU A 125 15.10 3.66 26.03
C GLU A 125 13.70 4.14 25.60
N ASN A 126 13.48 4.31 24.29
CA ASN A 126 12.25 4.84 23.72
C ASN A 126 11.59 3.82 22.76
N PRO A 127 11.09 2.68 23.27
CA PRO A 127 10.38 1.72 22.45
C PRO A 127 9.14 2.34 21.82
N LEU A 128 8.85 1.94 20.57
CA LEU A 128 7.69 2.49 19.89
C LEU A 128 6.40 1.94 20.48
N ASN A 129 5.45 2.82 20.76
CA ASN A 129 4.15 2.37 21.27
C ASN A 129 3.38 1.58 20.20
N PRO A 130 2.88 0.38 20.52
CA PRO A 130 1.89 -0.29 19.69
C PRO A 130 0.69 0.63 19.53
N VAL A 131 0.29 0.87 18.29
CA VAL A 131 -0.96 1.59 18.03
C VAL A 131 -2.10 0.71 18.54
N GLN A 132 -2.70 1.09 19.66
CA GLN A 132 -4.02 0.59 20.03
C GLN A 132 -5.02 1.21 19.03
N ASP A 133 -5.71 0.35 18.27
CA ASP A 133 -6.97 0.61 17.55
C ASP A 133 -7.10 1.57 16.35
N GLU A 134 -6.07 2.24 15.82
CA GLU A 134 -6.30 2.99 14.55
C GLU A 134 -6.37 2.09 13.30
N SER A 135 -5.76 0.91 13.31
CA SER A 135 -5.74 0.03 12.13
C SER A 135 -7.08 -0.66 11.90
N GLN A 136 -7.76 -1.08 12.97
CA GLN A 136 -9.10 -1.70 12.86
C GLN A 136 -10.16 -0.66 12.52
N GLN A 137 -10.08 0.55 13.10
CA GLN A 137 -10.99 1.64 12.76
C GLN A 137 -10.77 2.12 11.31
N LYS A 138 -9.52 2.31 10.86
CA LYS A 138 -9.22 2.67 9.46
C LYS A 138 -9.64 1.56 8.48
N GLU A 139 -9.46 0.29 8.82
CA GLU A 139 -9.93 -0.84 8.02
C GLU A 139 -11.47 -0.91 7.96
N ALA A 140 -12.15 -0.68 9.09
CA ALA A 140 -13.61 -0.62 9.17
C ALA A 140 -14.18 0.57 8.38
N ASP A 141 -13.60 1.77 8.55
CA ASP A 141 -13.98 2.98 7.82
C ASP A 141 -13.74 2.81 6.30
N ARG A 142 -12.68 2.10 5.89
CA ARG A 142 -12.44 1.73 4.49
C ARG A 142 -13.44 0.74 3.95
N ARG A 143 -13.84 -0.27 4.74
CA ARG A 143 -14.91 -1.21 4.37
C ARG A 143 -16.27 -0.53 4.27
N ILE A 144 -16.54 0.44 5.16
CA ILE A 144 -17.72 1.31 5.09
C ILE A 144 -17.67 2.19 3.83
N CYS A 145 -16.52 2.77 3.50
CA CYS A 145 -16.33 3.54 2.27
C CYS A 145 -16.55 2.68 1.02
N ALA A 146 -15.96 1.48 0.95
CA ALA A 146 -16.18 0.54 -0.15
C ALA A 146 -17.65 0.08 -0.27
N SER A 147 -18.32 -0.15 0.86
CA SER A 147 -19.77 -0.44 0.89
C SER A 147 -20.60 0.74 0.37
N SER A 148 -20.24 1.97 0.76
CA SER A 148 -20.87 3.21 0.30
C SER A 148 -20.68 3.43 -1.21
N VAL A 149 -19.47 3.22 -1.74
CA VAL A 149 -19.16 3.23 -3.18
C VAL A 149 -20.06 2.27 -3.94
N LEU A 150 -20.11 1.00 -3.49
CA LEU A 150 -20.87 -0.04 -4.17
C LEU A 150 -22.37 0.24 -4.13
N HIS A 151 -22.86 0.81 -3.03
CA HIS A 151 -24.24 1.23 -2.91
C HIS A 151 -24.60 2.36 -3.90
N GLN A 152 -23.77 3.40 -3.98
CA GLN A 152 -23.98 4.51 -4.92
C GLN A 152 -23.83 4.09 -6.38
N ALA A 153 -22.91 3.17 -6.66
CA ALA A 153 -22.76 2.56 -7.98
C ALA A 153 -24.00 1.74 -8.37
N ASP A 154 -24.57 0.92 -7.48
CA ASP A 154 -25.82 0.18 -7.75
C ASP A 154 -26.98 1.15 -7.97
N GLN A 155 -27.12 2.19 -7.14
CA GLN A 155 -28.17 3.19 -7.31
C GLN A 155 -28.06 3.90 -8.67
N THR A 156 -26.84 4.25 -9.09
CA THR A 156 -26.56 4.85 -10.40
C THR A 156 -26.91 3.88 -11.53
N CYS A 157 -26.48 2.62 -11.45
CA CYS A 157 -26.81 1.62 -12.45
C CYS A 157 -28.32 1.37 -12.55
N ARG A 158 -29.06 1.29 -11.43
CA ARG A 158 -30.53 1.15 -11.43
C ARG A 158 -31.20 2.30 -12.16
N ARG A 159 -30.77 3.53 -11.91
CA ARG A 159 -31.29 4.72 -12.60
C ARG A 159 -31.03 4.65 -14.11
N LEU A 160 -29.83 4.25 -14.52
CA LEU A 160 -29.47 4.09 -15.93
C LEU A 160 -30.27 2.97 -16.61
N VAL A 161 -30.50 1.84 -15.92
CA VAL A 161 -31.37 0.76 -16.42
C VAL A 161 -32.80 1.27 -16.60
N SER A 162 -33.36 1.97 -15.61
CA SER A 162 -34.70 2.54 -15.71
C SER A 162 -34.83 3.53 -16.86
N GLN A 163 -33.82 4.37 -17.09
CA GLN A 163 -33.78 5.30 -18.21
C GLN A 163 -33.72 4.57 -19.56
N ALA A 164 -32.83 3.58 -19.71
CA ALA A 164 -32.72 2.80 -20.94
C ALA A 164 -34.03 2.05 -21.27
N VAL A 165 -34.68 1.47 -20.26
CA VAL A 165 -35.98 0.80 -20.42
C VAL A 165 -37.09 1.80 -20.76
N ALA A 166 -37.08 3.00 -20.17
CA ALA A 166 -38.06 4.05 -20.47
C ALA A 166 -37.90 4.56 -21.92
N SER A 167 -36.68 4.85 -22.36
CA SER A 167 -36.41 5.30 -23.73
C SER A 167 -36.78 4.22 -24.76
N ALA A 168 -36.62 2.94 -24.44
CA ALA A 168 -37.07 1.85 -25.31
C ALA A 168 -38.60 1.74 -25.42
N ARG A 169 -39.37 2.20 -24.42
CA ARG A 169 -40.84 2.25 -24.46
C ARG A 169 -41.37 3.35 -25.39
N GLU A 170 -40.65 4.45 -25.49
CA GLU A 170 -40.98 5.57 -26.39
C GLU A 170 -40.76 5.21 -27.87
N GLY A 171 -39.87 4.26 -28.15
CA GLY A 171 -39.52 3.78 -29.50
C GLY A 171 -40.42 2.69 -30.11
N GLN A 172 -41.66 2.49 -29.63
CA GLN A 172 -42.64 1.50 -30.16
C GLN A 172 -42.22 0.02 -30.11
N ALA A 173 -41.28 -0.38 -29.24
CA ALA A 173 -40.88 -1.78 -29.11
C ALA A 173 -42.00 -2.69 -28.55
N SER A 174 -42.10 -3.93 -29.03
CA SER A 174 -43.05 -4.94 -28.54
C SER A 174 -42.89 -5.21 -27.02
N PRO A 175 -43.97 -5.49 -26.27
CA PRO A 175 -43.91 -5.81 -24.84
C PRO A 175 -42.93 -6.94 -24.49
N ASP A 176 -42.79 -7.94 -25.36
CA ASP A 176 -41.86 -9.07 -25.16
C ASP A 176 -40.40 -8.65 -25.38
N ALA A 177 -40.14 -7.80 -26.37
CA ALA A 177 -38.82 -7.22 -26.62
C ALA A 177 -38.39 -6.30 -25.47
N GLN A 178 -39.32 -5.53 -24.91
CA GLN A 178 -39.07 -4.70 -23.72
C GLN A 178 -38.73 -5.55 -22.49
N LYS A 179 -39.41 -6.68 -22.30
CA LYS A 179 -39.15 -7.61 -21.20
C LYS A 179 -37.79 -8.29 -21.35
N ALA A 180 -37.41 -8.68 -22.57
CA ALA A 180 -36.10 -9.25 -22.88
C ALA A 180 -34.97 -8.23 -22.63
N LEU A 181 -35.14 -6.99 -23.10
CA LEU A 181 -34.19 -5.91 -22.88
C LEU A 181 -34.00 -5.59 -21.38
N ALA A 182 -35.10 -5.47 -20.63
CA ALA A 182 -35.05 -5.23 -19.20
C ALA A 182 -34.28 -6.34 -18.47
N LYS A 183 -34.51 -7.61 -18.86
CA LYS A 183 -33.77 -8.75 -18.31
C LYS A 183 -32.28 -8.67 -18.62
N ALA A 184 -31.91 -8.41 -19.88
CA ALA A 184 -30.50 -8.30 -20.28
C ALA A 184 -29.77 -7.16 -19.56
N LEU A 185 -30.42 -6.01 -19.35
CA LEU A 185 -29.86 -4.88 -18.61
C LEU A 185 -29.68 -5.17 -17.11
N ILE A 186 -30.59 -5.94 -16.50
CA ILE A 186 -30.47 -6.38 -15.10
C ILE A 186 -29.32 -7.38 -14.94
N GLU A 187 -29.15 -8.30 -15.89
CA GLU A 187 -28.04 -9.26 -15.91
C GLU A 187 -26.70 -8.54 -16.07
N LEU A 188 -26.60 -7.59 -17.00
CA LEU A 188 -25.43 -6.73 -17.17
C LEU A 188 -25.09 -5.98 -15.88
N LYS A 189 -26.09 -5.38 -15.22
CA LYS A 189 -25.89 -4.69 -13.93
C LYS A 189 -25.27 -5.63 -12.90
N THR A 190 -25.81 -6.84 -12.78
CA THR A 190 -25.35 -7.82 -11.79
C THR A 190 -23.89 -8.20 -12.03
N ALA A 191 -23.53 -8.51 -13.28
CA ALA A 191 -22.16 -8.83 -13.65
C ALA A 191 -21.19 -7.65 -13.42
N PHE A 192 -21.59 -6.46 -13.85
CA PHE A 192 -20.80 -5.24 -13.72
C PHE A 192 -20.51 -4.88 -12.24
N LEU A 193 -21.50 -5.00 -11.36
CA LEU A 193 -21.31 -4.74 -9.92
C LEU A 193 -20.41 -5.79 -9.25
N GLN A 194 -20.41 -7.04 -9.73
CA GLN A 194 -19.49 -8.07 -9.23
C GLN A 194 -18.04 -7.80 -9.63
N GLU A 195 -17.80 -7.37 -10.88
CA GLU A 195 -16.49 -6.91 -11.35
C GLU A 195 -16.00 -5.72 -10.53
N LEU A 196 -16.84 -4.69 -10.40
CA LEU A 196 -16.53 -3.49 -9.63
C LEU A 196 -16.20 -3.80 -8.17
N LYS A 197 -16.93 -4.72 -7.54
CA LYS A 197 -16.66 -5.16 -6.17
C LYS A 197 -15.26 -5.77 -6.04
N LYS A 198 -14.83 -6.60 -7.00
CA LYS A 198 -13.48 -7.18 -6.99
C LYS A 198 -12.41 -6.11 -7.14
N ASP A 199 -12.61 -5.17 -8.07
CA ASP A 199 -11.66 -4.09 -8.34
C ASP A 199 -11.52 -3.12 -7.16
N VAL A 200 -12.64 -2.73 -6.53
CA VAL A 200 -12.63 -1.84 -5.37
C VAL A 200 -11.95 -2.51 -4.18
N LEU A 201 -12.28 -3.78 -3.90
CA LEU A 201 -11.62 -4.54 -2.82
C LEU A 201 -10.12 -4.71 -3.09
N HIS A 202 -9.73 -4.93 -4.35
CA HIS A 202 -8.33 -5.06 -4.73
C HIS A 202 -7.57 -3.73 -4.55
N ARG A 203 -8.11 -2.60 -5.02
CA ARG A 203 -7.50 -1.28 -4.85
C ARG A 203 -7.30 -0.89 -3.39
N VAL A 204 -8.32 -1.14 -2.56
CA VAL A 204 -8.25 -0.91 -1.10
C VAL A 204 -7.16 -1.79 -0.44
N SER A 205 -6.88 -2.97 -1.00
CA SER A 205 -5.83 -3.88 -0.48
C SER A 205 -4.42 -3.50 -0.93
N VAL A 206 -4.25 -2.94 -2.13
CA VAL A 206 -2.93 -2.68 -2.74
C VAL A 206 -2.40 -1.28 -2.42
N PHE A 207 -3.27 -0.26 -2.32
CA PHE A 207 -2.87 1.13 -2.07
C PHE A 207 -3.54 1.68 -0.80
N PRO A 208 -3.03 1.32 0.38
CA PRO A 208 -3.66 1.66 1.65
C PRO A 208 -3.55 3.15 2.05
N GLU A 209 -2.76 3.96 1.34
CA GLU A 209 -2.47 5.36 1.68
C GLU A 209 -3.19 6.36 0.74
N GLU A 210 -3.74 5.91 -0.40
CA GLU A 210 -4.42 6.79 -1.35
C GLU A 210 -5.93 6.90 -1.03
N PRO A 211 -6.46 8.10 -0.74
CA PRO A 211 -7.90 8.28 -0.59
C PRO A 211 -8.60 8.01 -1.93
N VAL A 212 -9.65 7.18 -1.88
CA VAL A 212 -10.48 6.91 -3.06
C VAL A 212 -11.28 8.16 -3.39
N ASP A 213 -10.95 8.81 -4.51
CA ASP A 213 -11.76 9.89 -5.07
C ASP A 213 -13.10 9.34 -5.58
N MET A 214 -14.13 9.50 -4.75
CA MET A 214 -15.48 8.99 -4.96
C MET A 214 -16.12 9.55 -6.23
N GLU A 215 -15.94 10.85 -6.48
CA GLU A 215 -16.57 11.54 -7.60
C GLU A 215 -15.98 11.06 -8.92
N LYS A 216 -14.66 10.99 -8.99
CA LYS A 216 -13.94 10.46 -10.16
C LYS A 216 -14.28 8.98 -10.42
N LEU A 217 -14.41 8.18 -9.37
CA LEU A 217 -14.78 6.77 -9.48
C LEU A 217 -16.21 6.60 -10.00
N LEU A 218 -17.18 7.35 -9.46
CA LEU A 218 -18.57 7.29 -9.90
C LEU A 218 -18.73 7.74 -11.35
N MET A 219 -17.98 8.77 -11.77
CA MET A 219 -17.94 9.21 -13.16
C MET A 219 -17.42 8.10 -14.09
N ALA A 220 -16.33 7.43 -13.71
CA ALA A 220 -15.79 6.30 -14.47
C ALA A 220 -16.77 5.12 -14.53
N VAL A 221 -17.43 4.79 -13.41
CA VAL A 221 -18.45 3.74 -13.32
C VAL A 221 -19.64 4.05 -14.22
N SER A 222 -20.17 5.28 -14.16
CA SER A 222 -21.28 5.72 -15.00
C SER A 222 -20.94 5.60 -16.48
N ALA A 223 -19.77 6.12 -16.90
CA ALA A 223 -19.33 6.06 -18.28
C ALA A 223 -19.09 4.62 -18.78
N ALA A 224 -18.56 3.74 -17.93
CA ALA A 224 -18.36 2.33 -18.27
C ALA A 224 -19.69 1.58 -18.42
N PHE A 225 -20.62 1.77 -17.48
CA PHE A 225 -21.92 1.12 -17.53
C PHE A 225 -22.76 1.60 -18.71
N GLN A 226 -22.78 2.92 -18.97
CA GLN A 226 -23.50 3.50 -20.11
C GLN A 226 -23.03 2.93 -21.46
N ARG A 227 -21.71 2.77 -21.65
CA ARG A 227 -21.16 2.16 -22.86
C ARG A 227 -21.64 0.72 -23.05
N ARG A 228 -21.52 -0.12 -22.01
CA ARG A 228 -21.97 -1.52 -22.07
C ARG A 228 -23.49 -1.63 -22.23
N SER A 229 -24.26 -0.75 -21.60
CA SER A 229 -25.72 -0.74 -21.77
C SER A 229 -26.13 -0.32 -23.18
N HIS A 230 -25.44 0.65 -23.78
CA HIS A 230 -25.71 1.09 -25.14
C HIS A 230 -25.48 -0.05 -26.16
N GLU A 231 -24.43 -0.85 -25.98
CA GLU A 231 -24.19 -2.04 -26.80
C GLU A 231 -25.35 -3.06 -26.71
N ILE A 232 -25.91 -3.28 -25.52
CA ILE A 232 -27.06 -4.18 -25.34
C ILE A 232 -28.31 -3.60 -26.00
N VAL A 233 -28.57 -2.31 -25.82
CA VAL A 233 -29.72 -1.62 -26.43
C VAL A 233 -29.64 -1.68 -27.96
N CYS A 234 -28.48 -1.36 -28.56
CA CYS A 234 -28.29 -1.45 -30.00
C CYS A 234 -28.58 -2.86 -30.54
N LYS A 235 -28.07 -3.91 -29.89
CA LYS A 235 -28.34 -5.30 -30.30
C LYS A 235 -29.82 -5.65 -30.27
N HIS A 236 -30.55 -5.21 -29.25
CA HIS A 236 -31.99 -5.48 -29.12
C HIS A 236 -32.86 -4.63 -30.05
N MET A 237 -32.35 -3.49 -30.55
CA MET A 237 -33.05 -2.66 -31.54
C MET A 237 -32.79 -3.10 -32.99
N THR A 238 -31.74 -3.89 -33.24
CA THR A 238 -31.46 -4.45 -34.58
C THR A 238 -32.09 -5.83 -34.80
N ASP A 239 -32.44 -6.55 -33.74
CA ASP A 239 -32.99 -7.93 -33.77
C ASP A 239 -34.52 -8.00 -33.54
N GLY A 240 -35.22 -6.86 -33.47
CA GLY A 240 -36.67 -6.77 -33.30
C GLY A 240 -37.36 -6.13 -34.49
#